data_AF-A0A918U036-F1
#
_entry.id   AF-A0A918U036-F1
#
_cell.length_a   1.000
_cell.length_b   1.000
_cell.length_c   1.000
_cell.angle_alpha   90.00
_cell.angle_beta   90.00
_cell.angle_gamma   90.00
#
_symmetry.space_group_name_H-M   'P 1'
#
loop_
_entity.id
_entity.type
_entity.pdbx_description
1 polymer ?
#
loop_
_entity_poly.entity_id
_entity_poly.type
_entity_poly.pdbx_seq_one_letter_code
_entity_poly.pdbx_strand_id
1 'polypeptide(L)'
;MTFEDYQELMQAVVARQGYAGFHPSLYLVGDEDPFRIHDCPLSEDGEEQISKDFAAGLLEDGQTAYLAYRAGERTVEVCLIEDFQLTDKMRIRVAS
;
A
#
# COMPACT_ATOMS: atom_id res chain seq x y z
N MET A 1 3.17 -14.50 -3.69
CA MET A 1 3.92 -13.33 -4.18
C MET A 1 4.87 -12.91 -3.08
N THR A 2 6.11 -12.53 -3.39
CA THR A 2 7.07 -11.99 -2.40
C THR A 2 6.90 -10.47 -2.25
N PHE A 3 7.56 -9.88 -1.26
CA PHE A 3 7.55 -8.42 -1.11
C PHE A 3 8.24 -7.71 -2.28
N GLU A 4 9.33 -8.26 -2.81
CA GLU A 4 10.03 -7.75 -3.99
C GLU A 4 9.12 -7.78 -5.23
N ASP A 5 8.43 -8.90 -5.48
CA ASP A 5 7.46 -9.00 -6.59
C ASP A 5 6.37 -7.92 -6.48
N TYR A 6 5.88 -7.67 -5.26
CA TYR A 6 4.84 -6.67 -5.01
C TYR A 6 5.35 -5.23 -5.21
N GLN A 7 6.59 -4.94 -4.79
CA GLN A 7 7.25 -3.66 -5.05
C GLN A 7 7.35 -3.39 -6.55
N GLU A 8 7.83 -4.37 -7.33
CA GLU A 8 7.95 -4.25 -8.79
C GLU A 8 6.59 -4.02 -9.46
N LEU A 9 5.56 -4.77 -9.03
CA LEU A 9 4.18 -4.58 -9.50
C LEU A 9 3.68 -3.16 -9.23
N MET A 10 3.86 -2.65 -8.01
CA MET A 10 3.41 -1.30 -7.63
C MET A 10 4.17 -0.23 -8.39
N GLN A 11 5.48 -0.38 -8.60
CA GLN A 11 6.25 0.54 -9.44
C GLN A 11 5.70 0.60 -10.88
N ALA A 12 5.37 -0.54 -11.47
CA ALA A 12 4.79 -0.60 -12.81
C ALA A 12 3.38 0.06 -12.87
N VAL A 13 2.54 -0.17 -11.86
CA VAL A 13 1.21 0.45 -11.75
C VAL A 13 1.34 1.97 -11.61
N VAL A 14 2.18 2.44 -10.71
CA VAL A 14 2.43 3.86 -10.48
C VAL A 14 3.00 4.54 -11.72
N ALA A 15 3.94 3.90 -12.42
CA ALA A 15 4.50 4.42 -13.67
C ALA A 15 3.44 4.55 -14.78
N ARG A 16 2.47 3.63 -14.83
CA ARG A 16 1.40 3.63 -15.84
C ARG A 16 0.27 4.61 -15.53
N GLN A 17 -0.16 4.68 -14.27
CA GLN A 17 -1.35 5.44 -13.85
C GLN A 17 -1.02 6.84 -13.34
N GLY A 18 0.22 7.07 -12.93
CA GLY A 18 0.63 8.30 -12.27
C GLY A 18 0.02 8.44 -10.87
N TYR A 19 0.40 9.51 -10.17
CA TYR A 19 0.01 9.72 -8.78
C TYR A 19 -1.51 9.86 -8.62
N ALA A 20 -2.15 10.66 -9.49
CA ALA A 20 -3.58 10.94 -9.41
C ALA A 20 -4.49 9.76 -9.79
N GLY A 21 -3.97 8.79 -10.55
CA GLY A 21 -4.71 7.59 -10.95
C GLY A 21 -4.44 6.37 -10.08
N PHE A 22 -3.47 6.44 -9.16
CA PHE A 22 -3.12 5.32 -8.29
C PHE A 22 -4.17 5.10 -7.21
N HIS A 23 -4.70 3.90 -7.07
CA HIS A 23 -5.62 3.54 -6.00
C HIS A 23 -4.90 2.69 -4.95
N PRO A 24 -5.23 2.82 -3.66
CA PRO A 24 -4.59 2.04 -2.62
C PRO A 24 -4.94 0.57 -2.80
N SER A 25 -4.00 -0.29 -2.46
CA SER A 25 -4.15 -1.73 -2.62
C SER A 25 -3.60 -2.48 -1.44
N LEU A 26 -4.35 -3.48 -0.97
CA LEU A 26 -3.95 -4.44 0.03
C LEU A 26 -3.91 -5.84 -0.60
N TYR A 27 -2.79 -6.53 -0.43
CA TYR A 27 -2.59 -7.93 -0.75
C TYR A 27 -2.42 -8.74 0.53
N LEU A 28 -3.36 -9.63 0.84
CA LEU A 28 -3.20 -10.61 1.91
C LEU A 28 -2.42 -11.81 1.38
N VAL A 29 -1.32 -12.17 2.04
CA VAL A 29 -0.52 -13.33 1.60
C VAL A 29 -1.34 -14.61 1.76
N GLY A 30 -1.56 -15.31 0.65
CA GLY A 30 -2.38 -16.51 0.61
C GLY A 30 -3.85 -16.28 0.24
N ASP A 31 -4.26 -15.03 0.00
CA ASP A 31 -5.56 -14.71 -0.61
C ASP A 31 -5.47 -14.82 -2.15
N GLU A 32 -6.54 -15.32 -2.77
CA GLU A 32 -6.65 -15.45 -4.23
C GLU A 32 -7.02 -14.11 -4.89
N ASP A 33 -7.52 -13.12 -4.11
CA ASP A 33 -7.90 -11.80 -4.62
C ASP A 33 -6.95 -10.67 -4.13
N PRO A 34 -6.08 -10.15 -5.01
CA PRO A 34 -4.99 -9.26 -4.61
C PRO A 34 -5.33 -7.78 -4.44
N PHE A 35 -6.55 -7.34 -4.79
CA PHE A 35 -6.89 -5.91 -4.82
C PHE A 35 -8.16 -5.60 -4.01
N ARG A 36 -8.00 -5.50 -2.69
CA ARG A 36 -9.00 -4.80 -1.87
C ARG A 36 -8.71 -3.31 -1.93
N ILE A 37 -9.49 -2.58 -2.74
CA ILE A 37 -9.49 -1.12 -2.75
C ILE A 37 -10.18 -0.68 -1.45
N HIS A 38 -9.40 -0.12 -0.53
CA HIS A 38 -9.93 0.46 0.70
C HIS A 38 -10.15 1.95 0.52
N ASP A 39 -11.39 2.38 0.75
CA ASP A 39 -11.76 3.79 0.73
C ASP A 39 -11.27 4.44 2.04
N CYS A 40 -10.00 4.84 2.05
CA CYS A 40 -9.40 5.56 3.17
C CYS A 40 -9.67 7.07 3.04
N PRO A 41 -9.98 7.77 4.14
CA PRO A 41 -10.13 9.21 4.10
C PRO A 41 -8.84 9.88 3.62
N LEU A 42 -8.99 10.81 2.68
CA LEU A 42 -7.90 11.65 2.22
C LEU A 42 -7.65 12.80 3.21
N SER A 43 -6.39 13.21 3.35
CA SER A 43 -6.02 14.47 3.99
C SER A 43 -6.55 15.67 3.18
N GLU A 44 -6.46 16.87 3.75
CA GLU A 44 -6.79 18.12 3.03
C GLU A 44 -5.98 18.29 1.72
N ASP A 45 -4.81 17.66 1.63
CA ASP A 45 -3.94 17.65 0.46
C ASP A 45 -4.22 16.48 -0.51
N GLY A 46 -5.24 15.66 -0.25
CA GLY A 46 -5.63 14.53 -1.11
C GLY A 46 -4.81 13.26 -0.91
N GLU A 47 -4.16 13.10 0.24
CA GLU A 47 -3.27 11.98 0.57
C GLU A 47 -3.97 10.93 1.43
N GLU A 48 -3.71 9.65 1.24
CA GLU A 48 -4.31 8.60 2.05
C GLU A 48 -3.66 8.59 3.44
N GLN A 49 -4.39 8.99 4.47
CA GLN A 49 -3.93 8.87 5.86
C GLN A 49 -4.18 7.44 6.34
N ILE A 50 -3.32 6.51 5.94
CA ILE A 50 -3.29 5.19 6.56
C ILE A 50 -2.49 5.28 7.86
N SER A 51 -3.18 5.17 8.99
CA SER A 51 -2.51 5.01 10.28
C SER A 51 -2.01 3.57 10.43
N LYS A 52 -0.92 3.37 11.19
CA LYS A 52 -0.45 2.04 11.57
C LYS A 52 -1.55 1.20 12.23
N ASP A 53 -2.42 1.83 13.01
CA ASP A 53 -3.53 1.16 13.68
C ASP A 53 -4.63 0.71 12.70
N PHE A 54 -4.86 1.47 11.62
CA PHE A 54 -5.77 1.08 10.54
C PHE A 54 -5.19 -0.10 9.74
N ALA A 55 -3.91 -0.03 9.38
CA ALA A 55 -3.22 -1.12 8.70
C ALA A 55 -3.16 -2.40 9.55
N ALA A 56 -2.98 -2.27 10.86
CA ALA A 56 -3.08 -3.36 11.82
C ALA A 56 -4.52 -3.90 11.94
N GLY A 57 -5.54 -3.03 12.05
CA GLY A 57 -6.94 -3.46 12.17
C GLY A 57 -7.51 -4.22 10.97
N LEU A 58 -6.79 -4.28 9.85
CA LEU A 58 -7.17 -5.04 8.65
C LEU A 58 -6.69 -6.50 8.67
N LEU A 59 -5.82 -6.86 9.62
CA LEU A 59 -5.21 -8.19 9.72
C LEU A 59 -5.81 -8.98 10.87
N GLU A 60 -5.69 -10.30 10.79
CA GLU A 60 -5.86 -11.22 11.92
C GLU A 60 -4.49 -11.66 12.45
N ASP A 61 -4.42 -12.19 13.67
CA ASP A 61 -3.19 -12.73 14.27
C ASP A 61 -2.52 -13.74 13.33
N GLY A 62 -1.21 -13.58 13.08
CA GLY A 62 -0.44 -14.47 12.22
C GLY A 62 -0.48 -14.13 10.72
N GLN A 63 -1.20 -13.07 10.31
CA GLN A 63 -1.30 -12.72 8.89
C GLN A 63 -0.17 -11.79 8.42
N THR A 64 0.24 -12.03 7.17
CA THR A 64 1.15 -11.17 6.43
C THR A 64 0.37 -10.45 5.33
N ALA A 65 0.62 -9.16 5.16
CA ALA A 65 0.04 -8.38 4.08
C ALA A 65 1.03 -7.40 3.46
N TYR A 66 0.81 -7.11 2.18
CA TYR A 66 1.46 -6.03 1.47
C TYR A 66 0.45 -4.93 1.22
N LEU A 67 0.85 -3.68 1.48
CA LEU A 67 -0.03 -2.52 1.35
C LEU A 67 0.67 -1.45 0.53
N ALA A 68 -0.03 -0.85 -0.42
CA ALA A 68 0.46 0.32 -1.13
C ALA A 68 -0.57 1.46 -1.08
N TYR A 69 -0.11 2.67 -0.77
CA TYR A 69 -0.98 3.85 -0.60
C TYR A 69 -0.23 5.15 -0.88
N ARG A 70 -0.98 6.22 -1.16
CA ARG A 70 -0.45 7.58 -1.37
C ARG A 70 -0.04 8.18 -0.03
N ALA A 71 1.22 8.57 0.10
CA ALA A 71 1.83 8.93 1.39
C ALA A 71 2.65 10.22 1.30
N GLY A 72 1.99 11.37 1.27
CA GLY A 72 2.73 12.63 1.21
C GLY A 72 3.17 13.01 -0.21
N GLU A 73 3.06 14.29 -0.56
CA GLU A 73 3.61 14.83 -1.81
C GLU A 73 3.10 14.06 -3.05
N ARG A 74 3.99 13.73 -4.00
CA ARG A 74 3.73 12.77 -5.09
C ARG A 74 4.46 11.46 -4.80
N THR A 75 4.17 10.83 -3.66
CA THR A 75 4.84 9.61 -3.20
C THR A 75 3.85 8.50 -2.91
N VAL A 76 4.15 7.29 -3.36
CA VAL A 76 3.45 6.06 -2.96
C VAL A 76 4.35 5.28 -2.01
N GLU A 77 3.84 4.92 -0.83
CA GLU A 77 4.54 4.05 0.13
C GLU A 77 4.00 2.62 -0.03
N VAL A 78 4.92 1.66 -0.09
CA VAL A 78 4.65 0.23 -0.21
C VAL A 78 5.21 -0.45 1.03
N CYS A 79 4.39 -1.18 1.77
CA CYS A 79 4.70 -1.70 3.09
C CYS A 79 4.52 -3.21 3.16
N LEU A 80 5.35 -3.86 3.95
CA LEU A 80 5.18 -5.21 4.47
C LEU A 80 4.68 -5.12 5.90
N ILE A 81 3.59 -5.84 6.20
CA ILE A 81 3.02 -5.93 7.54
C ILE A 81 2.95 -7.41 7.93
N GLU A 82 3.51 -7.74 9.09
CA GLU A 82 3.54 -9.09 9.67
C GLU A 82 3.15 -8.98 11.15
N ASP A 83 2.22 -9.81 11.61
CA ASP A 83 1.78 -9.85 13.01
C ASP A 83 1.45 -8.45 13.56
N PHE A 84 0.68 -7.67 12.79
CA PHE A 84 0.29 -6.28 13.10
C PHE A 84 1.44 -5.27 13.16
N GLN A 85 2.64 -5.65 12.73
CA GLN A 85 3.82 -4.79 12.72
C GLN A 85 4.25 -4.49 11.29
N LEU A 86 4.55 -3.22 11.02
CA LEU A 86 5.24 -2.83 9.79
C LEU A 86 6.70 -3.27 9.89
N THR A 87 7.09 -4.25 9.09
CA THR A 87 8.44 -4.86 9.14
C THR A 87 9.35 -4.36 8.03
N ASP A 88 8.80 -3.96 6.88
CA ASP A 88 9.56 -3.37 5.77
C ASP A 88 8.73 -2.34 5.00
N LYS A 89 9.41 -1.43 4.28
CA LYS A 89 8.77 -0.45 3.40
C LYS A 89 9.67 0.09 2.31
N MET A 90 9.05 0.50 1.20
CA MET A 90 9.64 1.20 0.06
C MET A 90 8.84 2.46 -0.25
N ARG A 91 9.54 3.49 -0.79
CA ARG A 91 8.91 4.71 -1.30
C ARG A 91 9.14 4.86 -2.79
N ILE A 92 8.08 5.15 -3.52
CA ILE A 92 8.08 5.41 -4.96
C ILE A 92 7.76 6.89 -5.16
N ARG A 93 8.73 7.66 -5.64
CA ARG A 93 8.51 9.07 -5.99
C ARG A 93 7.98 9.16 -7.41
N VAL A 94 6.80 9.76 -7.57
CA VAL A 94 6.15 9.90 -8.87
C VAL A 94 6.58 11.21 -9.52
N ALA A 95 7.32 11.08 -10.63
CA ALA A 95 7.77 12.23 -11.40
C ALA A 95 6.59 13.09 -11.88
N SER A 96 6.86 14.39 -12.08
CA SER A 96 5.92 15.40 -12.56
C SER A 96 5.40 15.08 -13.95
#